data_AF-A0A497JJC5-F1
#
_entry.id   AF-A0A497JJC5-F1
#
_cell.length_a   1.000
_cell.length_b   1.000
_cell.length_c   1.000
_cell.angle_alpha   90.00
_cell.angle_beta   90.00
_cell.angle_gamma   90.00
#
_symmetry.space_group_name_H-M   'P 1'
#
loop_
_entity.id
_entity.type
_entity.pdbx_description
1 polymer ?
#
loop_
_entity_poly.entity_id
_entity_poly.type
_entity_poly.pdbx_seq_one_letter_code
_entity_poly.pdbx_strand_id
1 'polypeptide(L)' 'MYLGHRVPDTGKPGLDSAKEAKAIARAILEDYREGRIDKRTATSRLNLLELIIKKDKDMKGKKEAREYIDKGIRPKLSGD' A
#
# COMPACT_ATOMS: atom_id res chain seq x y z
N MET A 1 -5.05 15.64 -5.84
CA MET A 1 -4.36 14.75 -6.80
C MET A 1 -3.53 13.74 -6.02
N TYR A 2 -3.96 12.48 -5.96
CA TYR A 2 -3.12 11.38 -5.48
C TYR A 2 -2.71 10.56 -6.73
N LEU A 3 -1.39 10.50 -6.98
CA LEU A 3 -0.70 9.54 -7.85
C LEU A 3 -1.51 8.93 -9.03
N GLY A 4 -1.89 9.72 -10.04
CA GLY A 4 -2.15 9.26 -11.43
C GLY A 4 -3.22 8.17 -11.72
N HIS A 5 -3.80 7.52 -10.71
CA HIS A 5 -4.79 6.47 -10.86
C HIS A 5 -5.96 6.70 -9.91
N ARG A 6 -7.19 6.67 -10.47
CA ARG A 6 -8.44 6.78 -9.72
C ARG A 6 -8.65 5.49 -8.93
N VAL A 7 -8.17 5.47 -7.70
CA VAL A 7 -8.73 4.59 -6.67
C VAL A 7 -10.14 5.11 -6.37
N PRO A 8 -11.20 4.29 -6.43
CA PRO A 8 -12.53 4.76 -6.08
C PRO A 8 -12.53 5.28 -4.64
N ASP A 9 -12.85 6.58 -4.49
CA ASP A 9 -12.91 7.25 -3.19
C ASP A 9 -13.97 6.57 -2.31
N THR A 10 -13.53 5.95 -1.23
CA THR A 10 -14.38 5.41 -0.17
C THR A 10 -14.88 6.52 0.76
N GLY A 11 -15.31 7.68 0.22
CA GLY A 11 -16.10 8.72 0.90
C GLY A 11 -15.53 9.33 2.20
N LYS A 12 -14.34 8.93 2.66
CA LYS A 12 -13.67 9.46 3.85
C LYS A 12 -12.20 9.73 3.55
N PRO A 13 -11.68 10.94 3.84
CA PRO A 13 -10.28 11.26 3.65
C PRO A 13 -9.45 10.55 4.73
N GLY A 14 -8.84 9.41 4.41
CA GLY A 14 -7.99 8.72 5.37
C GLY A 14 -7.79 7.25 5.04
N LEU A 15 -6.65 6.72 5.47
CA LEU A 15 -6.32 5.30 5.45
C LEU A 15 -6.93 4.69 6.73
N ASP A 16 -8.24 4.81 6.90
CA ASP A 16 -8.93 4.63 8.20
C ASP A 16 -8.92 3.17 8.68
N SER A 17 -8.61 2.24 7.77
CA SER A 17 -8.65 0.81 8.05
C SER A 17 -7.53 0.00 7.41
N ALA A 18 -7.21 -1.13 8.04
CA ALA A 18 -6.33 -2.14 7.45
C ALA A 18 -6.78 -2.58 6.05
N LYS A 19 -8.09 -2.59 5.76
CA LYS A 19 -8.61 -2.97 4.44
C LYS A 19 -8.11 -2.03 3.33
N GLU A 20 -8.11 -0.73 3.57
CA GLU A 20 -7.63 0.27 2.60
C GLU A 20 -6.12 0.18 2.41
N ALA A 21 -5.35 0.03 3.50
CA ALA A 21 -3.92 -0.23 3.41
C ALA A 21 -3.60 -1.44 2.53
N LYS A 22 -4.32 -2.55 2.74
CA LYS A 22 -4.15 -3.77 1.94
C LYS A 22 -4.53 -3.54 0.48
N ALA A 23 -5.60 -2.79 0.20
CA ALA A 23 -6.01 -2.48 -1.16
C ALA A 23 -4.94 -1.65 -1.90
N ILE A 24 -4.40 -0.61 -1.24
CA ILE A 24 -3.32 0.21 -1.80
C ILE A 24 -2.06 -0.63 -2.03
N ALA A 25 -1.67 -1.45 -1.07
CA ALA A 25 -0.48 -2.30 -1.20
C ALA A 25 -0.62 -3.32 -2.34
N ARG A 26 -1.83 -3.86 -2.57
CA ARG A 26 -2.15 -4.71 -3.73
C ARG A 26 -2.05 -3.94 -5.04
N ALA A 27 -2.62 -2.74 -5.12
CA ALA A 27 -2.54 -1.93 -6.33
C ALA A 27 -1.08 -1.63 -6.73
N ILE A 28 -0.22 -1.33 -5.75
CA ILE A 28 1.21 -1.13 -5.99
C ILE A 28 1.88 -2.40 -6.54
N LEU A 29 1.53 -3.58 -6.01
CA LEU A 29 2.07 -4.85 -6.50
C LEU A 29 1.60 -5.15 -7.93
N GLU A 30 0.34 -4.90 -8.25
CA GLU A 30 -0.19 -5.11 -9.60
C GLU A 30 0.44 -4.13 -10.60
N ASP A 31 0.59 -2.85 -10.24
CA ASP A 31 1.33 -1.88 -11.08
C ASP A 31 2.77 -2.34 -11.37
N TYR A 32 3.44 -2.97 -10.40
CA TYR A 32 4.76 -3.55 -10.60
C TYR A 32 4.71 -4.76 -11.55
N ARG A 33 3.80 -5.70 -11.31
CA ARG A 33 3.64 -6.93 -12.12
C ARG A 33 3.30 -6.64 -13.57
N GLU A 34 2.51 -5.60 -13.79
CA GLU A 34 2.14 -5.14 -15.13
C GLU A 34 3.22 -4.28 -15.81
N GLY A 35 4.37 -4.07 -15.15
CA GLY A 35 5.46 -3.25 -15.67
C GLY A 35 5.14 -1.76 -15.76
N ARG A 36 4.05 -1.29 -15.14
CA ARG A 36 3.70 0.15 -15.10
C ARG A 36 4.66 0.94 -14.24
N ILE A 37 5.24 0.30 -13.21
CA ILE A 37 6.28 0.87 -12.35
C ILE A 37 7.41 -0.12 -12.12
N ASP A 38 8.63 0.39 -11.93
CA ASP A 38 9.77 -0.45 -11.57
C ASP A 38 9.75 -0.87 -10.09
N LYS A 39 10.57 -1.88 -9.76
CA LYS A 39 10.71 -2.42 -8.39
C LYS A 39 11.10 -1.35 -7.38
N ARG A 40 11.95 -0.40 -7.78
CA ARG A 40 12.41 0.71 -6.92
C ARG A 40 11.23 1.62 -6.55
N THR A 41 10.39 1.97 -7.53
CA THR A 41 9.19 2.79 -7.35
C THR A 41 8.16 2.06 -6.51
N ALA A 42 7.91 0.78 -6.77
CA ALA A 42 7.01 -0.04 -5.95
C ALA A 42 7.46 -0.08 -4.48
N THR A 43 8.76 -0.32 -4.25
CA THR A 43 9.35 -0.33 -2.91
C THR A 43 9.22 1.03 -2.22
N SER A 44 9.50 2.13 -2.92
CA SER A 44 9.35 3.49 -2.39
C SER A 44 7.91 3.79 -1.97
N ARG A 45 6.93 3.41 -2.80
CA ARG A 45 5.50 3.58 -2.50
C ARG A 45 5.06 2.77 -1.28
N LEU A 46 5.52 1.52 -1.14
CA LEU A 46 5.24 0.71 0.05
C LEU A 46 5.85 1.29 1.32
N ASN A 47 7.09 1.81 1.26
CA ASN A 47 7.72 2.47 2.40
C ASN A 47 6.93 3.70 2.85
N LEU A 48 6.42 4.50 1.90
CA LEU A 48 5.59 5.66 2.21
C LEU A 48 4.26 5.23 2.86
N LEU A 49 3.62 4.19 2.32
CA LEU A 49 2.40 3.62 2.89
C LEU A 49 2.61 3.17 4.34
N GLU A 50 3.69 2.43 4.62
CA GLU A 50 4.03 2.03 6.00
C GLU A 50 4.31 3.22 6.92
N LEU A 51 4.94 4.29 6.42
CA LEU A 51 5.18 5.51 7.19
C LEU A 51 3.87 6.20 7.57
N ILE A 52 2.91 6.28 6.64
CA ILE A 52 1.58 6.84 6.89
C ILE A 52 0.85 6.00 7.95
N ILE A 53 0.79 4.69 7.75
CA ILE A 53 0.22 3.73 8.71
C ILE A 53 0.87 3.91 10.09
N LYS A 54 2.20 4.06 10.15
CA LYS A 54 2.95 4.26 11.39
C LYS A 54 2.59 5.59 12.08
N LYS A 55 2.37 6.67 11.33
CA LYS A 55 2.07 8.00 11.90
C LYS A 55 0.60 8.14 12.33
N ASP A 56 -0.32 7.44 11.67
CA ASP A 56 -1.73 7.47 12.00
C ASP A 56 -1.99 6.68 13.30
N LYS A 57 -2.37 7.40 14.38
CA LYS A 57 -2.62 6.80 15.70
C LYS A 57 -4.00 6.16 15.80
N ASP A 58 -4.96 6.61 14.99
CA ASP A 58 -6.37 6.25 15.07
C ASP A 58 -6.74 5.15 14.07
N MET A 59 -5.83 4.84 13.14
CA MET A 59 -5.99 3.75 12.18
C MET A 59 -6.26 2.40 12.87
N LYS A 60 -7.41 1.81 12.54
CA LYS A 60 -7.79 0.47 13.02
C LYS A 60 -7.06 -0.62 12.22
N GLY A 61 -6.52 -1.61 12.94
CA GLY A 61 -5.84 -2.76 12.32
C GLY A 61 -4.44 -2.45 11.78
N LYS A 62 -3.78 -1.42 12.31
CA LYS A 62 -2.40 -1.03 11.95
C LYS A 62 -1.41 -2.20 11.89
N LYS A 63 -1.42 -3.08 12.89
CA LYS A 63 -0.56 -4.28 12.92
C LYS A 63 -0.87 -5.23 11.77
N GLU A 64 -2.15 -5.51 11.54
CA GLU A 64 -2.63 -6.37 10.45
C GLU A 64 -2.25 -5.82 9.07
N ALA A 65 -2.34 -4.50 8.88
CA ALA A 65 -1.93 -3.83 7.65
C ALA A 65 -0.43 -4.00 7.39
N ARG A 66 0.40 -3.77 8.41
CA ARG A 66 1.86 -3.92 8.32
C ARG A 66 2.26 -5.36 8.05
N GLU A 67 1.70 -6.32 8.79
CA GLU A 67 1.96 -7.74 8.56
C GLU A 67 1.58 -8.18 7.15
N TYR A 68 0.49 -7.66 6.60
CA TYR A 68 0.11 -7.92 5.22
C TYR A 68 1.11 -7.34 4.21
N ILE A 69 1.59 -6.12 4.42
CA ILE A 69 2.62 -5.52 3.56
C ILE A 69 3.91 -6.36 3.63
N ASP A 70 4.37 -6.66 4.84
CA ASP A 70 5.67 -7.31 5.06
C ASP A 70 5.69 -8.78 4.64
N LYS A 71 4.63 -9.53 4.92
CA LYS A 71 4.56 -10.97 4.62
C LYS A 71 3.81 -11.27 3.34
N GLY A 72 2.86 -10.42 2.95
CA GLY A 72 1.96 -10.66 1.83
C GLY A 72 2.35 -9.97 0.53
N ILE A 73 3.06 -8.84 0.58
CA ILE A 73 3.41 -8.03 -0.59
C ILE A 73 4.91 -8.02 -0.84
N ARG A 74 5.74 -7.67 0.15
CA ARG A 74 7.19 -7.55 -0.03
C ARG A 74 7.87 -8.80 -0.62
N PRO A 75 7.55 -10.04 -0.22
CA PRO A 75 8.18 -11.22 -0.81
C PRO A 75 7.90 -11.35 -2.32
N LYS A 76 6.75 -10.86 -2.78
CA LYS A 76 6.33 -10.90 -4.19
C LYS A 76 6.98 -9.82 -5.05
N LEU A 77 7.60 -8.80 -4.44
CA LEU A 77 8.48 -7.86 -5.15
C LEU A 77 9.92 -8.39 -5.24
N SER A 78 10.29 -9.30 -4.33
CA SER A 78 11.65 -9.84 -4.23
C SER A 78 11.85 -11.12 -5.03
N GLY A 79 10.79 -11.89 -5.25
CA GLY A 79 10.80 -13.10 -6.08
C GLY A 79 10.46 -12.80 -7.54
N ASP A 80 11.43 -12.23 -8.25
CA ASP A 80 11.61 -12.33 -9.70
C ASP A 80 13.08 -12.72 -9.94
#